data_AF-A6EB82-F1
#
_entry.id   AF-A6EB82-F1
#
_cell.length_a   1.000
_cell.length_b   1.000
_cell.length_c   1.000
_cell.angle_alpha   90.00
_cell.angle_beta   90.00
_cell.angle_gamma   90.00
#
_symmetry.space_group_name_H-M   'P 1'
#
loop_
_entity.id
_entity.type
_entity.pdbx_description
1 polymer ?
#
loop_
_entity_poly.entity_id
_entity_poly.type
_entity_poly.pdbx_seq_one_letter_code
_entity_poly.pdbx_strand_id
1 'polypeptide(L)'
;MKNKLFLLFITAMMLACADKTPTDPSVKRFASVTGLKPDRMAYYKELHAHAWPAVLDKIKECHIRNYSIYLKEINGQPYLFSYFEYTGTDLDGDMKKMAADTTTQRWWRETDPCQQPLPDAAAKGKIWSDMEEVFHTP
;
A
#
# COMPACT_ATOMS: atom_id res chain seq x y z
N MET A 1 -53.01 36.50 -46.28
CA MET A 1 -51.86 36.90 -45.45
C MET A 1 -50.95 35.68 -45.30
N LYS A 2 -49.72 35.77 -45.81
CA LYS A 2 -48.74 34.66 -45.88
C LYS A 2 -47.88 34.69 -44.61
N ASN A 3 -47.61 33.54 -43.98
CA ASN A 3 -46.47 33.27 -43.08
C ASN A 3 -46.19 31.76 -43.16
N LYS A 4 -45.31 31.28 -44.06
CA LYS A 4 -43.88 30.98 -43.84
C LYS A 4 -43.66 30.13 -42.56
N LEU A 5 -43.58 28.81 -42.67
CA LEU A 5 -42.36 28.02 -42.91
C LEU A 5 -41.25 28.32 -41.90
N PHE A 6 -41.02 27.42 -40.95
CA PHE A 6 -39.68 26.88 -40.68
C PHE A 6 -39.75 25.58 -39.86
N LEU A 7 -39.21 24.52 -40.45
CA LEU A 7 -38.91 23.24 -39.85
C LEU A 7 -37.58 23.40 -39.08
N LEU A 8 -37.52 23.06 -37.79
CA LEU A 8 -36.24 22.94 -37.09
C LEU A 8 -36.15 21.56 -36.41
N PHE A 9 -35.35 20.69 -37.03
CA PHE A 9 -34.80 19.50 -36.39
C PHE A 9 -33.83 19.94 -35.30
N ILE A 10 -34.14 19.66 -34.03
CA ILE A 10 -33.17 19.80 -32.93
C ILE A 10 -32.71 18.39 -32.55
N THR A 11 -31.60 17.97 -33.13
CA THR A 11 -30.77 16.87 -32.65
C THR A 11 -30.13 17.32 -31.34
N ALA A 12 -30.71 16.91 -30.21
CA ALA A 12 -30.06 17.08 -28.91
C ALA A 12 -29.00 15.97 -28.74
N MET A 13 -27.75 16.39 -28.96
CA MET A 13 -26.52 15.63 -28.78
C MET A 13 -26.38 15.25 -27.29
N MET A 14 -26.12 13.96 -27.02
CA MET A 14 -25.81 13.45 -25.69
C MET A 14 -24.59 14.17 -25.11
N LEU A 15 -24.73 14.81 -23.95
CA LEU A 15 -23.63 15.00 -23.01
C LEU A 15 -23.86 14.03 -21.85
N ALA A 16 -23.30 12.83 -21.97
CA ALA A 16 -22.94 12.06 -20.79
C ALA A 16 -21.76 12.80 -20.15
N CYS A 17 -22.01 13.52 -19.05
CA CYS A 17 -20.95 13.87 -18.13
C CYS A 17 -20.39 12.56 -17.58
N ALA A 18 -19.32 12.06 -18.20
CA ALA A 18 -18.47 11.09 -17.53
C ALA A 18 -17.86 11.83 -16.36
N ASP A 19 -18.40 11.60 -15.16
CA ASP A 19 -17.70 11.93 -13.91
C ASP A 19 -16.39 11.15 -13.94
N LYS A 20 -15.34 11.81 -14.43
CA LYS A 20 -13.97 11.34 -14.23
C LYS A 20 -13.72 11.49 -12.75
N THR A 21 -13.91 10.42 -11.99
CA THR A 21 -13.42 10.33 -10.61
C THR A 21 -11.95 10.76 -10.66
N PRO A 22 -11.55 11.84 -9.97
CA PRO A 22 -10.17 12.30 -10.01
C PRO A 22 -9.29 11.20 -9.42
N THR A 23 -8.47 10.58 -10.25
CA THR A 23 -7.38 9.73 -9.79
C THR A 23 -6.38 10.66 -9.14
N ASP A 24 -6.29 10.65 -7.80
CA ASP A 24 -5.37 11.51 -7.06
C ASP A 24 -3.93 11.23 -7.52
N PRO A 25 -3.27 12.14 -8.26
CA PRO A 25 -1.91 11.92 -8.76
C PRO A 25 -0.85 11.91 -7.66
N SER A 26 -1.22 12.21 -6.40
CA SER A 26 -0.29 12.33 -5.28
C SER A 26 -0.02 11.03 -4.53
N VAL A 27 -0.82 9.98 -4.76
CA VAL A 27 -0.70 8.72 -4.01
C VAL A 27 0.32 7.81 -4.67
N LYS A 28 1.39 7.47 -3.94
CA LYS A 28 2.38 6.48 -4.35
C LYS A 28 2.04 5.14 -3.69
N ARG A 29 2.15 4.04 -4.44
CA ARG A 29 1.87 2.69 -3.95
C ARG A 29 3.16 1.90 -3.84
N PHE A 30 3.27 1.14 -2.76
CA PHE A 30 4.44 0.32 -2.48
C PHE A 30 3.99 -1.09 -2.17
N ALA A 31 4.62 -2.05 -2.83
CA ALA A 31 4.48 -3.47 -2.53
C ALA A 31 5.86 -4.05 -2.21
N SER A 32 5.90 -4.99 -1.28
CA SER A 32 7.14 -5.69 -0.93
C SER A 32 6.84 -7.10 -0.44
N VAL A 33 7.83 -7.99 -0.55
CA VAL A 33 7.71 -9.39 -0.19
C VAL A 33 8.84 -9.82 0.73
N THR A 34 8.52 -10.70 1.69
CA THR A 34 9.52 -11.39 2.51
C THR A 34 9.04 -12.81 2.82
N GLY A 35 9.97 -13.72 3.14
CA GLY A 35 9.60 -15.02 3.67
C GLY A 35 9.10 -14.90 5.11
N LEU A 36 8.30 -15.87 5.54
CA LEU A 36 7.93 -16.05 6.94
C LEU A 36 8.53 -17.36 7.44
N LYS A 37 9.02 -17.39 8.67
CA LYS A 37 9.48 -18.64 9.27
C LYS A 37 8.25 -19.48 9.69
N PRO A 38 8.11 -20.73 9.23
CA PRO A 38 6.91 -21.53 9.51
C PRO A 38 6.58 -21.68 11.00
N ASP A 39 7.60 -21.85 11.84
CA ASP A 39 7.50 -21.98 13.30
C ASP A 39 7.10 -20.69 14.01
N ARG A 40 7.20 -19.53 13.34
CA ARG A 40 6.85 -18.20 13.88
C ARG A 40 5.54 -17.67 13.33
N MET A 41 4.89 -18.38 12.41
CA MET A 41 3.70 -17.90 11.71
C MET A 41 2.54 -17.56 12.66
N ALA A 42 2.25 -18.42 13.63
CA ALA A 42 1.16 -18.19 14.59
C ALA A 42 1.43 -16.93 15.42
N TYR A 43 2.67 -16.75 15.89
CA TYR A 43 3.09 -15.57 16.64
C TYR A 43 3.00 -14.29 15.82
N TYR A 44 3.44 -14.32 14.55
CA TYR A 44 3.34 -13.18 13.65
C TYR A 44 1.89 -12.71 13.45
N LYS A 45 0.95 -13.65 13.27
CA LYS A 45 -0.49 -13.37 13.16
C LYS A 45 -1.03 -12.73 14.44
N GLU A 46 -0.67 -13.29 15.59
CA GLU A 46 -1.10 -12.77 16.90
C GLU A 46 -0.61 -11.35 17.14
N LEU A 47 0.67 -11.07 16.85
CA LEU A 47 1.23 -9.72 16.91
C LEU A 47 0.40 -8.75 16.07
N HIS A 48 0.14 -9.07 14.79
CA HIS A 48 -0.54 -8.14 13.88
C HIS A 48 -2.04 -8.00 14.14
N ALA A 49 -2.69 -9.02 14.73
CA ALA A 49 -4.07 -8.89 15.22
C ALA A 49 -4.18 -7.88 16.37
N HIS A 50 -3.10 -7.69 17.12
CA HIS A 50 -3.01 -6.79 18.28
C HIS A 50 -1.89 -5.77 18.11
N ALA A 51 -1.72 -5.24 16.89
CA ALA A 51 -0.70 -4.25 16.59
C ALA A 51 -0.79 -3.07 17.57
N TRP A 52 0.35 -2.65 18.12
CA TRP A 52 0.37 -1.65 19.18
C TRP A 52 -0.14 -0.31 18.66
N PRO A 53 -1.08 0.36 19.36
CA PRO A 53 -1.67 1.62 18.88
C PRO A 53 -0.63 2.69 18.50
N ALA A 54 0.43 2.85 19.30
CA ALA A 54 1.50 3.80 19.02
C ALA A 54 2.30 3.49 17.74
N VAL A 55 2.39 2.23 17.33
CA VAL A 55 3.00 1.85 16.03
C VAL A 55 2.07 2.27 14.88
N LEU A 56 0.76 2.06 15.03
CA LEU A 56 -0.24 2.47 14.03
C LEU A 56 -0.27 3.99 13.88
N ASP A 57 -0.20 4.72 15.00
CA ASP A 57 -0.10 6.18 15.00
C ASP A 57 1.17 6.64 14.27
N LYS A 58 2.32 6.00 14.52
CA LYS A 58 3.57 6.31 13.81
C LYS A 58 3.47 6.07 12.31
N ILE A 59 2.87 4.94 11.90
CA ILE A 59 2.62 4.63 10.48
C ILE A 59 1.82 5.76 9.81
N LYS A 60 0.73 6.20 10.47
CA LYS A 60 -0.10 7.30 9.98
C LYS A 60 0.64 8.63 9.94
N GLU A 61 1.44 8.95 10.96
CA GLU A 61 2.29 10.14 11.02
C GLU A 61 3.39 10.19 9.94
N CYS A 62 3.74 9.04 9.36
CA CYS A 62 4.65 8.89 8.24
C CYS A 62 3.90 8.82 6.90
N HIS A 63 2.64 9.28 6.87
CA HIS A 63 1.78 9.36 5.69
C HIS A 63 1.55 8.01 4.98
N ILE A 64 1.67 6.91 5.71
CA ILE A 64 1.31 5.57 5.24
C ILE A 64 -0.16 5.32 5.56
N ARG A 65 -0.92 4.87 4.56
CA ARG A 65 -2.34 4.49 4.67
C ARG A 65 -2.64 3.24 3.84
N ASN A 66 -3.84 2.70 4.01
CA ASN A 66 -4.28 1.48 3.31
C ASN A 66 -3.23 0.35 3.39
N TYR A 67 -2.58 0.21 4.55
CA TYR A 67 -1.50 -0.74 4.76
C TYR A 67 -2.08 -2.11 5.11
N SER A 68 -1.86 -3.08 4.21
CA SER A 68 -2.20 -4.49 4.39
C SER A 68 -0.95 -5.36 4.31
N ILE A 69 -0.93 -6.45 5.08
CA ILE A 69 0.06 -7.54 4.93
C ILE A 69 -0.70 -8.83 4.70
N TYR A 70 -0.45 -9.49 3.57
CA TYR A 70 -1.07 -10.75 3.18
C TYR A 70 -0.11 -11.91 3.41
N LEU A 71 -0.63 -13.05 3.86
CA LEU A 71 0.11 -14.30 3.97
C LEU A 71 -0.33 -15.25 2.84
N LYS A 72 0.64 -15.84 2.13
CA LYS A 72 0.39 -16.87 1.13
C LYS A 72 1.50 -17.92 1.18
N GLU A 73 1.10 -19.18 1.11
CA GLU A 73 2.04 -20.29 0.88
C GLU A 73 2.24 -20.51 -0.61
N ILE A 74 3.52 -20.61 -1.02
CA ILE A 74 3.96 -20.89 -2.38
C ILE A 74 4.96 -22.04 -2.30
N ASN A 75 4.68 -23.15 -2.99
CA ASN A 75 5.51 -24.36 -2.96
C ASN A 75 5.84 -24.86 -1.54
N GLY A 76 4.87 -24.77 -0.62
CA GLY A 76 5.03 -25.18 0.78
C GLY A 76 5.85 -24.22 1.65
N GLN A 77 6.21 -23.04 1.14
CA GLN A 77 6.92 -22.00 1.89
C GLN A 77 6.00 -20.80 2.11
N PRO A 78 5.88 -20.27 3.34
CA PRO A 78 5.02 -19.12 3.62
C PRO A 78 5.74 -17.80 3.30
N TYR A 79 5.02 -16.90 2.62
CA TYR A 79 5.45 -15.57 2.24
C TYR A 79 4.49 -14.50 2.73
N LEU A 80 5.04 -13.36 3.09
CA LEU A 80 4.29 -12.15 3.40
C LEU A 80 4.40 -11.17 2.25
N PHE A 81 3.28 -10.58 1.86
CA PHE A 81 3.19 -9.51 0.87
C PHE A 81 2.62 -8.26 1.54
N SER A 82 3.44 -7.22 1.68
CA SER A 82 2.99 -5.92 2.17
C SER A 82 2.50 -5.07 1.01
N TYR A 83 1.42 -4.32 1.21
CA TYR A 83 0.99 -3.24 0.33
C TYR A 83 0.63 -2.02 1.16
N PHE A 84 1.10 -0.83 0.78
CA PHE A 84 0.60 0.42 1.36
C PHE A 84 0.58 1.56 0.34
N GLU A 85 -0.25 2.56 0.64
CA GLU A 85 -0.28 3.85 -0.03
C GLU A 85 0.47 4.88 0.80
N TYR A 86 1.25 5.70 0.14
CA TYR A 86 1.97 6.83 0.71
C TYR A 86 1.44 8.13 0.11
N THR A 87 1.10 9.08 0.98
CA THR A 87 0.52 10.37 0.60
C THR A 87 1.37 11.57 1.02
N GLY A 88 2.57 11.33 1.53
CA GLY A 88 3.49 12.40 1.93
C GLY A 88 4.31 12.92 0.75
N THR A 89 5.19 13.88 1.02
CA THR A 89 6.04 14.51 0.00
C THR A 89 7.52 14.13 0.09
N ASP A 90 7.98 13.60 1.23
CA ASP A 90 9.37 13.19 1.48
C ASP A 90 9.43 11.78 2.10
N LEU A 91 9.40 10.76 1.22
CA LEU A 91 9.38 9.36 1.65
C LEU A 91 10.61 9.00 2.49
N ASP A 92 11.79 9.45 2.06
CA ASP A 92 13.04 9.15 2.75
C ASP A 92 13.08 9.79 4.13
N GLY A 93 12.58 11.03 4.26
CA GLY A 93 12.39 11.71 5.54
C GLY A 93 11.44 10.94 6.46
N ASP A 94 10.29 10.50 5.95
CA ASP A 94 9.29 9.79 6.74
C ASP A 94 9.74 8.38 7.14
N MET A 95 10.49 7.66 6.29
CA MET A 95 11.07 6.36 6.65
C MET A 95 12.16 6.51 7.71
N LYS A 96 12.98 7.57 7.65
CA LYS A 96 13.95 7.89 8.72
C LYS A 96 13.26 8.24 10.03
N LYS A 97 12.18 9.03 9.98
CA LYS A 97 11.33 9.34 11.15
C LYS A 97 10.76 8.07 11.78
N MET A 98 10.25 7.14 10.97
CA MET A 98 9.75 5.85 11.45
C MET A 98 10.86 5.02 12.09
N ALA A 99 12.03 4.93 11.45
CA ALA A 99 13.16 4.16 11.95
C ALA A 99 13.77 4.72 13.24
N ALA A 100 13.64 6.03 13.48
CA ALA A 100 14.06 6.67 14.72
C ALA A 100 13.06 6.49 15.88
N ASP A 101 11.83 6.06 15.61
CA ASP A 101 10.82 5.88 16.66
C ASP A 101 11.10 4.65 17.53
N THR A 102 11.22 4.87 18.84
CA THR A 102 11.58 3.82 19.80
C THR A 102 10.51 2.73 19.94
N THR A 103 9.23 3.05 19.71
CA THR A 103 8.15 2.07 19.78
C THR A 103 8.16 1.20 18.53
N THR A 104 8.38 1.79 17.35
CA THR A 104 8.60 1.06 16.11
C THR A 104 9.82 0.15 16.20
N GLN A 105 10.94 0.60 16.75
CA GLN A 105 12.12 -0.25 16.96
C GLN A 105 11.84 -1.43 17.90
N ARG A 106 11.02 -1.22 18.95
CA ARG A 106 10.58 -2.30 19.85
C ARG A 106 9.68 -3.30 19.11
N TRP A 107 8.77 -2.80 18.29
CA TRP A 107 7.89 -3.60 17.47
C TRP A 107 8.68 -4.46 16.47
N TRP A 108 9.65 -3.88 15.77
CA TRP A 108 10.52 -4.61 14.83
C TRP A 108 11.34 -5.70 15.52
N ARG A 109 11.76 -5.51 16.77
CA ARG A 109 12.40 -6.59 17.55
C ARG A 109 11.49 -7.80 17.78
N GLU A 110 10.17 -7.65 17.73
CA GLU A 110 9.21 -8.76 17.81
C GLU A 110 8.92 -9.35 16.42
N THR A 111 8.77 -8.52 15.39
CA THR A 111 8.37 -8.97 14.05
C THR A 111 9.51 -9.49 13.21
N ASP A 112 10.67 -8.83 13.19
CA ASP A 112 11.80 -9.15 12.32
C ASP A 112 12.32 -10.59 12.54
N PRO A 113 12.41 -11.11 13.79
CA PRO A 113 12.80 -12.51 14.00
C PRO A 113 11.83 -13.54 13.41
N CYS A 114 10.58 -13.16 13.14
CA CYS A 114 9.60 -14.03 12.49
C CYS A 114 9.81 -14.13 10.98
N GLN A 115 10.48 -13.15 10.37
CA GLN A 115 10.62 -13.01 8.93
C GLN A 115 11.91 -13.68 8.42
N GLN A 116 11.91 -13.99 7.13
CA GLN A 116 13.01 -14.63 6.42
C GLN A 116 13.27 -13.81 5.15
N PRO A 117 14.19 -12.82 5.20
CA PRO A 117 14.46 -11.93 4.07
C PRO A 117 14.85 -12.69 2.81
N LEU A 118 14.36 -12.24 1.65
CA LEU A 118 14.78 -12.79 0.35
C LEU A 118 16.24 -12.41 0.06
N PRO A 119 16.95 -13.15 -0.81
CA PRO A 119 18.39 -12.96 -1.03
C PRO A 119 18.79 -11.52 -1.41
N ASP A 120 17.99 -10.84 -2.22
CA ASP A 120 18.23 -9.46 -2.66
C ASP A 120 18.04 -8.42 -1.54
N ALA A 121 17.08 -8.65 -0.65
CA ALA A 121 16.87 -7.83 0.55
C ALA A 121 17.97 -8.08 1.58
N ALA A 122 18.29 -9.35 1.84
CA ALA A 122 19.33 -9.77 2.78
C ALA A 122 20.70 -9.20 2.40
N ALA A 123 21.06 -9.21 1.11
CA ALA A 123 22.31 -8.64 0.61
C ALA A 123 22.46 -7.14 0.89
N LYS A 124 21.35 -6.43 1.13
CA LYS A 124 21.30 -5.00 1.46
C LYS A 124 21.05 -4.75 2.95
N GLY A 125 21.00 -5.78 3.79
CA GLY A 125 20.62 -5.66 5.19
C GLY A 125 19.16 -5.23 5.40
N LYS A 126 18.30 -5.43 4.41
CA LYS A 126 16.85 -5.16 4.49
C LYS A 126 16.08 -6.45 4.85
N ILE A 127 14.89 -6.28 5.43
CA ILE A 127 13.96 -7.39 5.73
C ILE A 127 13.03 -7.70 4.55
N TRP A 128 12.59 -6.66 3.84
CA TRP A 128 11.62 -6.75 2.75
C TRP A 128 12.28 -6.48 1.40
N SER A 129 11.86 -7.24 0.38
CA SER A 129 12.26 -7.10 -1.02
C SER A 129 11.21 -6.28 -1.76
N ASP A 130 11.63 -5.17 -2.37
CA ASP A 130 10.75 -4.23 -3.06
C ASP A 130 10.17 -4.86 -4.34
N MET A 131 8.88 -4.63 -4.63
CA MET A 131 8.19 -5.12 -5.83
C MET A 131 7.91 -3.99 -6.82
N GLU A 132 7.95 -4.30 -8.12
CA GLU A 132 7.59 -3.37 -9.19
C GLU A 132 6.06 -3.34 -9.40
N GLU A 133 5.48 -2.14 -9.36
CA GLU A 133 4.10 -1.94 -9.82
C GLU A 133 4.07 -1.95 -11.35
N VAL A 134 3.51 -2.99 -11.94
CA VAL A 134 3.40 -3.14 -13.41
C VAL A 134 2.02 -2.76 -13.97
N PHE A 135 1.02 -2.59 -13.09
CA PHE A 135 -0.34 -2.23 -13.46
C PHE A 135 -1.08 -1.62 -12.28
N HIS A 136 -1.91 -0.61 -12.56
CA HIS A 136 -2.87 -0.05 -11.63
C HIS A 136 -4.11 0.43 -12.40
N THR A 137 -5.28 0.11 -11.88
CA THR A 137 -6.53 0.81 -12.18
C THR A 137 -7.08 1.39 -10.88
N PRO A 138 -7.46 2.68 -10.87
CA PRO A 138 -8.25 3.27 -9.80
C PRO A 138 -9.62 2.63 -9.65
#